data_AF-A0A1X7TST8-F1
#
_entry.id   AF-A0A1X7TST8-F1
#
_cell.length_a   1.000
_cell.length_b   1.000
_cell.length_c   1.000
_cell.angle_alpha   90.00
_cell.angle_beta   90.00
_cell.angle_gamma   90.00
#
_symmetry.space_group_name_H-M   'P 1'
#
loop_
_entity.id
_entity.type
_entity.pdbx_description
1 polymer ?
#
loop_
_entity_poly.entity_id
_entity_poly.type
_entity_poly.pdbx_seq_one_letter_code
_entity_poly.pdbx_strand_id
1 'polypeptide(L)' 'LSLSIPLRAKEQIASLIFCDNKEINIDIPDVQKQQRGSDCGLFALAFTTSLCANNSPSEISYIQCQFRSHL' A
#
# COMPACT_ATOMS: atom_id res chain seq x y z
N LEU A 1 8.30 10.64 -11.65
CA LEU A 1 7.22 10.35 -12.64
C LEU A 1 5.96 10.03 -11.85
N SER A 2 5.02 10.96 -11.73
CA SER A 2 3.72 10.65 -11.13
C SER A 2 2.97 9.75 -12.11
N LEU A 3 2.97 8.44 -11.86
CA LEU A 3 2.15 7.52 -12.64
C LEU A 3 0.69 7.86 -12.36
N SER A 4 0.00 8.38 -13.36
CA SER A 4 -1.44 8.58 -13.27
C SER A 4 -2.12 7.21 -13.20
N ILE A 5 -2.96 7.03 -12.18
CA ILE A 5 -3.74 5.80 -12.00
C ILE A 5 -4.62 5.60 -13.25
N PRO A 6 -4.63 4.40 -13.87
CA PRO A 6 -5.46 4.12 -15.02
C PRO A 6 -6.95 4.39 -14.73
N LEU A 7 -7.70 4.91 -15.71
CA LEU A 7 -9.11 5.28 -15.54
C LEU A 7 -9.95 4.14 -14.94
N ARG A 8 -9.79 2.92 -15.47
CA ARG A 8 -10.51 1.73 -14.99
C ARG A 8 -10.23 1.41 -13.53
N ALA A 9 -8.99 1.61 -13.07
CA ALA A 9 -8.65 1.41 -11.67
C ALA A 9 -9.30 2.48 -10.78
N LYS A 10 -9.42 3.73 -11.24
CA LYS A 10 -10.15 4.78 -10.52
C LYS A 10 -11.64 4.45 -10.39
N GLU A 11 -12.27 3.97 -11.46
CA GLU A 11 -13.68 3.54 -11.44
C GLU A 11 -13.92 2.38 -10.48
N GLN A 12 -13.01 1.40 -10.44
CA GLN A 12 -13.06 0.28 -9.50
C GLN A 12 -12.87 0.74 -8.05
N ILE A 13 -11.98 1.69 -7.79
CA ILE A 13 -11.80 2.26 -6.45
C ILE A 13 -13.07 3.01 -6.04
N ALA A 14 -13.62 3.84 -6.92
CA ALA A 14 -14.86 4.59 -6.66
C ALA A 14 -16.08 3.70 -6.41
N SER A 15 -16.17 2.53 -7.05
CA SER A 15 -17.27 1.59 -6.81
C SER A 15 -17.15 0.81 -5.50
N LEU A 16 -15.93 0.69 -4.95
CA LEU A 16 -15.66 0.00 -3.68
C LEU A 16 -15.75 0.94 -2.47
N ILE A 17 -15.42 2.22 -2.64
CA ILE A 17 -15.47 3.21 -1.56
C ILE A 17 -16.91 3.70 -1.39
N PHE A 18 -17.51 3.40 -0.24
CA PHE A 18 -18.77 3.99 0.18
C PHE A 18 -18.50 5.28 0.97
N CYS A 19 -18.70 6.44 0.35
CA CYS A 19 -18.59 7.74 1.01
C CYS A 19 -19.58 8.76 0.42
N ASP A 20 -20.01 9.74 1.23
CA ASP A 20 -20.88 10.85 0.79
C ASP A 20 -20.13 11.96 0.04
N ASN A 21 -18.79 11.87 0.01
CA ASN A 21 -17.94 12.85 -0.66
C ASN A 21 -18.06 12.73 -2.18
N LYS A 22 -18.10 13.88 -2.87
CA LYS A 22 -18.15 13.94 -4.34
C LYS A 22 -16.80 13.72 -5.03
N GLU A 23 -15.72 13.70 -4.26
CA GLU A 23 -14.35 13.61 -4.75
C GLU A 23 -13.54 12.64 -3.88
N ILE A 24 -12.72 11.82 -4.54
CA ILE A 24 -11.82 10.85 -3.91
C ILE A 24 -10.39 11.24 -4.31
N ASN A 25 -9.57 11.59 -3.32
CA ASN A 25 -8.14 11.81 -3.51
C ASN A 25 -7.40 10.49 -3.30
N ILE A 26 -6.66 10.04 -4.32
CA ILE A 26 -5.91 8.80 -4.28
C ILE A 26 -4.43 9.14 -4.32
N ASP A 27 -3.73 8.83 -3.23
CA ASP A 27 -2.27 8.88 -3.16
C ASP A 27 -1.70 7.46 -3.25
N ILE A 28 -0.75 7.27 -4.17
CA ILE A 28 -0.02 6.01 -4.32
C ILE A 28 1.45 6.31 -4.00
N PRO A 29 1.85 6.16 -2.73
CA PRO A 29 3.23 6.41 -2.34
C PRO A 29 4.17 5.39 -2.98
N ASP A 30 5.38 5.83 -3.33
CA ASP A 30 6.44 4.92 -3.73
C ASP A 30 6.97 4.20 -2.48
N VAL A 31 6.75 2.90 -2.42
CA VAL A 31 7.06 2.06 -1.25
C VAL A 31 7.93 0.87 -1.66
N GLN A 32 8.65 0.31 -0.71
CA GLN A 32 9.46 -0.88 -0.95
C GLN A 32 8.61 -2.03 -1.50
N LYS A 33 8.97 -2.54 -2.68
CA LYS A 33 8.30 -3.70 -3.29
C LYS A 33 8.82 -5.01 -2.70
N GLN A 34 7.92 -5.99 -2.63
CA GLN A 34 8.29 -7.37 -2.28
C GLN A 34 9.26 -7.95 -3.32
N GLN A 35 10.27 -8.69 -2.84
CA GLN A 35 11.21 -9.39 -3.74
C GLN A 35 10.67 -10.73 -4.29
N ARG A 36 9.74 -11.39 -3.57
CA ARG A 36 9.16 -12.68 -3.97
C ARG A 36 7.64 -12.56 -4.02
N GLY A 37 6.99 -13.18 -5.00
CA GLY A 37 5.53 -13.07 -5.20
C GLY A 37 4.67 -13.51 -4.01
N SER A 38 5.18 -14.42 -3.16
CA SER A 38 4.47 -14.91 -1.97
C SER A 38 4.53 -13.98 -0.74
N ASP A 39 5.23 -12.85 -0.83
CA ASP A 39 5.42 -11.92 0.31
C ASP A 39 4.44 -10.75 0.34
N CYS A 40 3.43 -10.72 -0.54
CA CYS A 40 2.49 -9.59 -0.63
C CYS A 40 1.72 -9.40 0.69
N GLY A 41 1.29 -10.50 1.31
CA GLY A 41 0.63 -10.48 2.61
C GLY A 41 1.54 -9.97 3.74
N LEU A 42 2.84 -10.30 3.70
CA LEU A 42 3.79 -9.83 4.71
C LEU A 42 4.05 -8.32 4.58
N PHE A 43 4.17 -7.82 3.35
CA PHE A 43 4.26 -6.38 3.12
C PHE A 43 2.96 -5.66 3.50
N ALA A 44 1.79 -6.25 3.25
CA ALA A 44 0.52 -5.67 3.70
C ALA A 44 0.51 -5.48 5.23
N LEU A 45 0.91 -6.50 5.99
CA LEU A 45 1.00 -6.41 7.46
C LEU A 45 2.03 -5.37 7.91
N ALA A 46 3.20 -5.33 7.29
CA ALA A 46 4.26 -4.37 7.64
C ALA A 46 3.84 -2.92 7.36
N PHE A 47 3.17 -2.69 6.23
CA PHE A 47 2.62 -1.38 5.87
C PHE A 47 1.51 -0.96 6.84
N THR A 48 0.56 -1.85 7.15
CA THR A 48 -0.49 -1.58 8.14
C THR A 48 0.12 -1.25 9.50
N THR A 49 1.12 -2.02 9.95
CA THR A 49 1.82 -1.78 11.22
C THR A 49 2.46 -0.39 11.27
N SER A 50 3.12 0.01 10.18
CA SER A 50 3.77 1.32 10.09
C SER A 50 2.76 2.46 10.10
N LEU A 51 1.66 2.33 9.35
CA LEU A 51 0.57 3.30 9.33
C LEU A 51 -0.09 3.44 10.71
N CYS A 52 -0.33 2.33 11.41
CA CYS A 52 -0.85 2.35 12.79
C CYS A 52 0.11 3.04 13.78
N ALA A 53 1.41 3.03 13.50
CA ALA A 53 2.43 3.75 14.26
C ALA A 53 2.65 5.20 13.80
N ASN A 54 1.79 5.73 12.91
CA ASN A 54 1.91 7.05 12.27
C ASN A 54 3.20 7.24 11.45
N ASN A 55 3.80 6.15 10.96
CA ASN A 55 4.96 6.22 10.06
C ASN A 55 4.53 5.96 8.62
N SER A 56 5.11 6.69 7.67
CA SER A 56 4.88 6.43 6.26
C SER A 56 5.63 5.18 5.79
N PRO A 57 4.97 4.21 5.14
CA PRO A 57 5.66 3.07 4.53
C PRO A 57 6.70 3.44 3.46
N SER A 58 6.60 4.64 2.86
CA SER A 58 7.59 5.13 1.88
C SER A 58 8.91 5.56 2.52
N GLU A 59 8.93 5.79 3.84
CA GLU A 59 10.10 6.27 4.58
C GLU A 59 10.83 5.14 5.32
N ILE A 60 10.30 3.91 5.24
CA ILE A 60 10.82 2.75 5.98
C ILE A 60 11.52 1.79 5.02
N SER A 61 12.75 1.41 5.37
CA SER A 61 13.48 0.31 4.73
C SER A 61 13.20 -0.98 5.49
N TYR A 62 12.30 -1.80 4.97
CA TYR A 62 11.90 -3.05 5.60
C TYR A 62 12.92 -4.16 5.38
N ILE A 63 13.29 -4.86 6.45
CA ILE A 63 14.19 -6.00 6.41
C ILE A 63 13.38 -7.26 6.06
N GLN A 64 13.02 -7.41 4.77
CA GLN A 64 12.12 -8.47 4.28
C GLN A 64 12.55 -9.89 4.69
N CYS A 65 13.86 -10.16 4.78
CA CYS A 65 14.37 -11.47 5.18
C CYS A 65 13.96 -11.87 6.62
N GLN A 66 13.63 -10.90 7.47
CA GLN A 66 13.16 -11.14 8.84
C GLN A 66 11.65 -11.34 8.93
N PHE A 67 10.86 -10.96 7.91
CA PHE A 67 9.40 -11.09 7.96
C PHE A 67 8.92 -12.53 8.17
N ARG A 68 9.63 -13.50 7.59
CA ARG A 68 9.29 -14.92 7.73
C ARG A 68 9.85 -15.57 8.99
N SER A 69 10.72 -14.91 9.74
CA SER A 69 11.30 -15.51 10.94
C SER A 69 10.26 -15.83 12.02
N HIS A 70 9.08 -15.21 11.93
CA HIS A 70 7.95 -15.39 12.83
C HIS A 70 6.87 -16.34 12.28
N LEU A 71 7.06 -16.94 11.11
CA LEU A 71 6.17 -17.92 10.48
C LEU A 71 6.76 -19.33 10.55
#